data_AF-A0A2T5Q496-F1
#
_entry.id   AF-A0A2T5Q496-F1
#
_cell.length_a   1.000
_cell.length_b   1.000
_cell.length_c   1.000
_cell.angle_alpha   90.00
_cell.angle_beta   90.00
_cell.angle_gamma   90.00
#
_symmetry.space_group_name_H-M   'P 1'
#
loop_
_entity.id
_entity.type
_entity.pdbx_description
1 polymer ?
#
loop_
_entity_poly.entity_id
_entity_poly.type
_entity_poly.pdbx_seq_one_letter_code
_entity_poly.pdbx_strand_id
1 'polypeptide(L)' 'MFNLVQQSYQAGWYTLDNVKTFVLANMITQDEYKQITGQDYDTAAQTQVV' A
#
# COMPACT_ATOMS: atom_id res chain seq x y z
N MET A 1 -3.15 -10.55 -2.21
CA MET A 1 -2.01 -9.93 -1.50
C MET A 1 -2.49 -8.94 -0.44
N PHE A 2 -3.51 -8.13 -0.72
CA PHE A 2 -4.17 -7.25 0.24
C PHE A 2 -4.37 -7.80 1.66
N ASN A 3 -5.03 -8.95 1.81
CA ASN A 3 -5.36 -9.50 3.14
C ASN A 3 -4.10 -9.81 3.98
N LEU A 4 -3.02 -10.25 3.33
CA LEU A 4 -1.74 -10.53 3.99
C LEU A 4 -1.05 -9.24 4.40
N VAL A 5 -1.02 -8.23 3.52
CA VAL A 5 -0.43 -6.92 3.84
C VAL A 5 -1.23 -6.23 4.95
N GLN A 6 -2.56 -6.34 4.93
CA GLN A 6 -3.44 -5.82 5.97
C GLN A 6 -3.16 -6.47 7.32
N GLN A 7 -3.14 -7.79 7.39
CA GLN A 7 -2.86 -8.51 8.64
C GLN A 7 -1.46 -8.19 9.16
N SER A 8 -0.45 -8.17 8.30
CA SER A 8 0.92 -7.83 8.69
C SER A 8 1.05 -6.38 9.15
N TYR A 9 0.34 -5.43 8.52
CA TYR A 9 0.30 -4.03 8.95
C TYR A 9 -0.41 -3.88 10.30
N GLN A 10 -1.57 -4.53 10.48
CA GLN A 10 -2.31 -4.54 11.74
C GLN A 10 -1.54 -5.22 12.88
N ALA A 11 -0.75 -6.25 12.56
CA ALA A 11 0.12 -6.91 13.52
C ALA A 11 1.39 -6.09 13.84
N GLY A 12 1.63 -4.97 13.14
CA GLY A 12 2.81 -4.12 13.32
C GLY A 12 4.08 -4.62 12.64
N TRP A 13 3.98 -5.61 11.76
CA TRP A 13 5.11 -6.16 10.99
C TRP A 13 5.46 -5.27 9.81
N TYR A 14 4.47 -4.59 9.24
CA TYR A 14 4.64 -3.65 8.15
C TYR A 14 4.35 -2.22 8.59
N THR A 15 5.20 -1.31 8.14
CA THR A 15 5.02 0.13 8.25
C THR A 15 4.41 0.69 6.98
N LEU A 16 3.99 1.96 7.01
CA LEU A 16 3.46 2.66 5.84
C LEU A 16 4.36 2.50 4.61
N ASP A 17 5.68 2.66 4.76
CA ASP A 17 6.65 2.53 3.66
C ASP A 17 6.68 1.14 3.03
N ASN A 18 6.52 0.08 3.82
CA ASN A 18 6.38 -1.28 3.29
C ASN A 18 5.11 -1.38 2.45
N VAL A 19 3.98 -0.84 2.95
CA VAL A 19 2.70 -0.81 2.21
C VAL A 19 2.82 0.01 0.92
N LYS A 20 3.54 1.14 0.93
CA LYS A 20 3.82 1.95 -0.27
C LYS A 20 4.64 1.17 -1.30
N THR A 21 5.61 0.38 -0.85
CA THR A 21 6.43 -0.47 -1.71
C THR A 21 5.59 -1.55 -2.38
N PHE A 22 4.60 -2.10 -1.69
CA PHE A 22 3.67 -3.06 -2.29
C PHE A 22 2.77 -2.41 -3.35
N VAL A 23 2.39 -1.14 -3.20
CA VAL A 23 1.68 -0.40 -4.26
C VAL A 23 2.58 -0.21 -5.48
N LEU A 24 3.84 0.22 -5.26
CA LEU A 24 4.84 0.40 -6.33
C LEU A 24 5.14 -0.90 -7.08
N ALA A 25 5.19 -2.02 -6.36
CA ALA A 25 5.40 -3.34 -6.93
C ALA A 25 4.14 -3.91 -7.62
N ASN A 26 3.06 -3.12 -7.75
CA ASN A 26 1.75 -3.57 -8.25
C ASN A 26 1.21 -4.80 -7.50
N MET A 27 1.61 -5.01 -6.24
CA MET A 27 1.11 -6.09 -5.39
C MET A 27 -0.24 -5.76 -4.74
N ILE A 28 -0.49 -4.47 -4.51
CA ILE A 28 -1.76 -3.92 -4.02
C ILE A 28 -2.06 -2.62 -4.78
N THR A 29 -3.31 -2.19 -4.79
CA THR A 29 -3.74 -0.92 -5.39
C THR A 29 -3.64 0.24 -4.40
N GLN A 30 -3.80 1.46 -4.91
CA GLN A 30 -3.83 2.68 -4.09
C GLN A 30 -5.05 2.69 -3.15
N ASP A 31 -6.20 2.18 -3.61
CA ASP A 31 -7.40 2.01 -2.80
C ASP A 31 -7.17 1.01 -1.67
N GLU A 32 -6.48 -0.09 -1.97
CA GLU A 32 -6.08 -1.11 -1.00
C GLU A 32 -5.09 -0.54 0.04
N TYR A 33 -4.13 0.28 -0.38
CA TYR A 33 -3.26 1.01 0.54
C TYR A 33 -4.07 1.88 1.52
N LYS A 34 -5.06 2.61 1.02
CA LYS A 34 -5.94 3.44 1.85
C LYS A 34 -6.77 2.60 2.82
N GLN A 35 -7.26 1.43 2.40
CA GLN A 35 -7.97 0.53 3.30
C GLN A 35 -7.08 -0.11 4.37
N ILE A 36 -5.81 -0.40 4.08
CA ILE A 36 -4.86 -0.98 5.04
C ILE A 36 -4.41 0.08 6.05
N THR A 37 -4.03 1.24 5.55
CA THR A 37 -3.29 2.25 6.32
C THR A 37 -4.20 3.35 6.88
N GLY A 38 -5.40 3.52 6.32
CA GLY A 38 -6.29 4.63 6.58
C GLY A 38 -5.83 5.96 5.96
N GLN A 39 -4.73 5.97 5.21
CA GLN A 39 -4.17 7.16 4.59
C GLN A 39 -4.34 7.12 3.08
N ASP A 40 -4.71 8.25 2.48
CA ASP A 40 -4.66 8.38 1.03
C ASP A 40 -3.23 8.15 0.54
N TYR A 41 -3.10 7.30 -0.49
CA TYR A 41 -1.84 7.11 -1.17
C TYR A 41 -1.60 8.33 -2.06
N ASP A 42 -0.90 9.32 -1.53
CA ASP A 42 -0.64 10.57 -2.26
C ASP A 42 0.34 10.30 -3.41
N THR A 43 -0.21 10.14 -4.61
CA THR A 43 0.49 9.75 -5.84
C THR A 43 0.85 10.90 -6.74
N ALA A 44 0.89 12.14 -6.22
CA ALA A 44 1.26 13.31 -7.02
C ALA A 44 2.60 13.17 -7.77
N ALA A 45 3.42 12.15 -7.50
CA ALA A 45 4.67 11.85 -8.20
C ALA A 45 4.72 10.51 -8.99
N GLN A 46 3.63 9.74 -9.10
CA GLN A 46 3.71 8.38 -9.68
C GLN A 46 2.77 8.17 -10.88
N THR A 47 3.03 8.92 -11.94
CA THR A 47 2.56 8.60 -13.29
C THR A 47 3.37 7.41 -13.81
N GLN A 48 2.92 6.18 -13.54
CA GLN A 48 3.47 5.00 -14.20
C GLN A 48 2.85 4.91 -15.59
N VAL A 49 3.67 5.26 -16.58
CA VAL A 49 3.43 5.10 -18.02
C VAL A 49 3.09 3.64 -18.33
N VAL A 50 2.00 3.43 -19.07
CA VAL A 50 1.69 2.18 -19.78
C VAL A 50 1.58 2.51 -21.25
#